data_AF-A0AAU4VBW2-F1
#
_entry.id   AF-A0AAU4VBW2-F1
#
_cell.length_a   1.000
_cell.length_b   1.000
_cell.length_c   1.000
_cell.angle_alpha   90.00
_cell.angle_beta   90.00
_cell.angle_gamma   90.00
#
_symmetry.space_group_name_H-M   'P 1'
#
loop_
_entity.id
_entity.type
_entity.pdbx_description
1 polymer ?
#
loop_
_entity_poly.entity_id
_entity_poly.type
_entity_poly.pdbx_seq_one_letter_code
_entity_poly.pdbx_strand_id
1 'polypeptide(L)'
;MTALSSFTFVRHIDGLRYHFERDGERNGRPAFRRTDGKVWCVWSPIDGWHCEVSDGLVTARPLGGHADEPEPPATVWRSFKNDRSYLYDLRTPDPAA
;
A
#
# COMPACT_ATOMS: atom_id res chain seq x y z
N MET A 1 19.89 3.88 -4.89
CA MET A 1 18.71 3.35 -4.18
C MET A 1 17.96 2.47 -5.16
N THR A 2 17.78 1.20 -4.83
CA THR A 2 17.04 0.26 -5.69
C THR A 2 15.56 0.60 -5.57
N ALA A 3 14.88 0.88 -6.68
CA ALA A 3 13.45 1.20 -6.66
C ALA A 3 12.65 0.01 -6.10
N LEU A 4 11.71 0.28 -5.19
CA LEU A 4 10.86 -0.75 -4.60
C LEU A 4 10.06 -1.46 -5.70
N SER A 5 10.28 -2.77 -5.83
CA SER A 5 9.63 -3.61 -6.84
C SER A 5 8.37 -4.30 -6.30
N SER A 6 8.31 -4.56 -5.00
CA SER A 6 7.19 -5.23 -4.34
C SER A 6 7.19 -4.95 -2.84
N PHE A 7 6.06 -5.19 -2.17
CA PHE A 7 5.95 -5.20 -0.71
C PHE A 7 4.77 -6.08 -0.27
N THR A 8 4.64 -6.28 1.03
CA THR A 8 3.55 -7.07 1.62
C THR A 8 2.85 -6.28 2.72
N PHE A 9 1.52 -6.26 2.69
CA PHE A 9 0.71 -5.88 3.84
C PHE A 9 0.45 -7.08 4.74
N VAL A 10 0.77 -6.98 6.04
CA VAL A 10 0.56 -8.04 7.03
C VAL A 10 -0.43 -7.58 8.09
N ARG A 11 -1.59 -8.24 8.17
CA ARG A 11 -2.67 -7.86 9.10
C ARG A 11 -2.26 -8.14 10.55
N HIS A 12 -2.52 -7.20 11.45
CA HIS A 12 -2.15 -7.33 12.87
C HIS A 12 -2.87 -8.46 13.60
N ILE A 13 -4.16 -8.67 13.37
CA ILE A 13 -4.97 -9.58 14.20
C ILE A 13 -4.68 -11.06 13.93
N ASP A 14 -4.25 -11.42 12.72
CA ASP A 14 -4.11 -12.82 12.30
C ASP A 14 -2.97 -13.09 11.31
N GLY A 15 -2.17 -12.08 10.99
CA GLY A 15 -1.03 -12.22 10.10
C GLY A 15 -1.38 -12.42 8.62
N LEU A 16 -2.64 -12.20 8.20
CA LEU A 16 -3.05 -12.29 6.80
C LEU A 16 -2.16 -11.40 5.91
N ARG A 17 -1.66 -11.97 4.80
CA ARG A 17 -0.72 -11.31 3.91
C ARG A 17 -1.33 -10.98 2.56
N TYR A 18 -1.09 -9.77 2.09
CA TYR A 18 -1.39 -9.35 0.72
C TYR A 18 -0.13 -8.84 0.04
N HIS A 19 0.22 -9.46 -1.07
CA HIS A 19 1.40 -9.11 -1.85
C HIS A 19 1.04 -8.08 -2.93
N PHE A 20 1.91 -7.08 -3.07
CA PHE A 20 1.79 -6.02 -4.06
C PHE A 20 3.06 -5.96 -4.89
N GLU A 21 2.90 -5.86 -6.20
CA GLU A 21 3.98 -5.73 -7.17
C GLU A 21 3.84 -4.42 -7.93
N ARG A 22 4.97 -3.82 -8.31
CA ARG A 22 4.97 -2.62 -9.14
C ARG A 22 4.36 -2.94 -10.50
N ASP A 23 3.34 -2.17 -10.88
CA ASP A 23 2.60 -2.32 -12.13
C ASP A 23 2.39 -0.93 -12.74
N GLY A 24 3.49 -0.34 -13.19
CA GLY A 24 3.52 0.98 -13.83
C GLY A 24 3.68 2.17 -12.88
N GLU A 25 3.13 3.31 -13.31
CA GLU A 25 3.28 4.61 -12.68
C GLU A 25 1.94 5.38 -12.73
N ARG A 26 1.68 6.19 -11.71
CA ARG A 26 0.55 7.11 -11.64
C ARG A 26 0.95 8.39 -10.90
N ASN A 27 0.57 9.54 -11.44
CA ASN A 27 0.86 10.86 -10.85
C ASN A 27 2.36 11.09 -10.57
N GLY A 28 3.25 10.59 -11.43
CA GLY A 28 4.69 10.73 -11.26
C GLY A 28 5.32 9.78 -10.23
N ARG A 29 4.56 8.80 -9.72
CA ARG A 29 4.97 7.87 -8.67
C ARG A 29 4.61 6.43 -9.01
N PRO A 30 5.32 5.44 -8.45
CA PRO A 30 4.98 4.05 -8.68
C PRO A 30 3.51 3.74 -8.42
N ALA A 31 2.94 2.88 -9.26
CA ALA A 31 1.69 2.21 -8.95
C ALA A 31 2.00 0.75 -8.59
N PHE A 32 1.38 0.24 -7.53
CA PHE A 32 1.52 -1.15 -7.13
C PHE A 32 0.17 -1.84 -7.15
N ARG A 33 0.11 -3.04 -7.71
CA ARG A 33 -1.10 -3.85 -7.80
C ARG A 33 -1.01 -5.06 -6.89
N ARG A 34 -2.11 -5.34 -6.19
CA ARG A 34 -2.25 -6.56 -5.39
C ARG A 34 -2.30 -7.79 -6.31
N THR A 35 -1.53 -8.82 -6.01
CA THR A 35 -1.38 -10.00 -6.88
C THR A 35 -2.64 -10.89 -6.94
N ASP A 36 -3.46 -10.87 -5.88
CA ASP A 36 -4.67 -11.68 -5.75
C ASP A 36 -5.98 -10.89 -5.95
N GLY A 37 -5.93 -9.69 -6.54
CA GLY A 37 -7.13 -8.88 -6.70
C GLY A 37 -6.98 -7.61 -7.51
N LYS A 38 -8.00 -6.76 -7.42
CA LYS A 38 -8.08 -5.45 -8.12
C LYS A 38 -7.92 -4.29 -7.13
N VAL A 39 -6.94 -4.41 -6.23
CA VAL A 39 -6.57 -3.34 -5.30
C VAL A 39 -5.24 -2.77 -5.76
N TRP A 40 -5.15 -1.45 -5.76
CA TRP A 40 -3.96 -0.69 -6.10
C TRP A 40 -3.48 0.07 -4.88
N CYS A 41 -2.16 0.23 -4.73
CA CYS A 41 -1.52 1.17 -3.83
C CYS A 41 -0.83 2.23 -4.69
N VAL A 42 -1.30 3.46 -4.59
CA VAL A 42 -0.94 4.58 -5.47
C VAL A 42 -0.82 5.86 -4.65
N TRP A 43 -0.17 6.85 -5.24
CA TRP A 43 -0.12 8.19 -4.69
C TRP A 43 -1.00 9.14 -5.50
N SER A 44 -1.66 10.08 -4.82
CA SER A 44 -2.28 11.24 -5.45
C SER A 44 -1.96 12.52 -4.66
N PRO A 45 -2.01 13.70 -5.31
CA PRO A 45 -1.79 14.98 -4.61
C PRO A 45 -2.81 15.27 -3.50
N ILE A 46 -4.00 14.66 -3.57
CA ILE A 46 -5.10 14.93 -2.63
C ILE A 46 -4.99 14.01 -1.41
N ASP A 47 -4.69 12.74 -1.63
CA ASP A 47 -4.78 11.70 -0.60
C ASP A 47 -3.44 11.21 -0.09
N GLY A 48 -2.35 11.62 -0.73
CA GLY A 48 -1.05 11.00 -0.55
C GLY A 48 -1.07 9.53 -0.99
N TRP A 49 -0.20 8.72 -0.41
CA TRP A 49 -0.24 7.27 -0.56
C TRP A 49 -1.52 6.66 0.04
N HIS A 50 -2.23 5.87 -0.75
CA HIS A 50 -3.45 5.19 -0.34
C HIS A 50 -3.64 3.90 -1.15
N CYS A 51 -4.52 3.03 -0.66
CA CYS A 51 -5.01 1.91 -1.46
C CYS A 51 -6.41 2.20 -1.98
N GLU A 52 -6.69 1.82 -3.22
CA GLU A 52 -7.99 1.96 -3.88
C GLU A 52 -8.37 0.71 -4.69
N VAL A 53 -9.66 0.57 -4.98
CA VAL A 53 -10.17 -0.40 -5.95
C VAL A 53 -10.48 0.29 -7.29
N SER A 54 -10.85 -0.47 -8.32
CA SER A 54 -10.93 0.00 -9.72
C SER A 54 -11.90 1.16 -10.01
N ASP A 55 -12.75 1.55 -9.06
CA ASP A 55 -13.66 2.71 -9.14
C ASP A 55 -13.12 3.96 -8.42
N GLY A 56 -11.88 3.91 -7.92
CA GLY A 56 -11.26 5.00 -7.16
C GLY A 56 -11.69 5.05 -5.68
N LEU A 57 -12.47 4.08 -5.20
CA LEU A 57 -12.83 4.02 -3.79
C LEU A 57 -11.57 3.72 -2.95
N VAL A 58 -11.20 4.68 -2.10
CA VAL A 58 -10.11 4.53 -1.13
C VAL A 58 -10.48 3.50 -0.07
N THR A 59 -9.66 2.45 0.03
CA THR A 59 -9.85 1.32 0.95
C THR A 59 -8.76 1.19 2.00
N ALA A 60 -7.68 1.97 1.93
CA ALA A 60 -6.71 2.07 3.01
C ALA A 60 -5.89 3.36 2.97
N ARG A 61 -5.40 3.79 4.14
CA ARG A 61 -4.44 4.90 4.29
C ARG A 61 -3.35 4.56 5.32
N PRO A 62 -2.14 5.12 5.19
CA PRO A 62 -1.12 5.03 6.24
C PRO A 62 -1.58 5.79 7.49
N LEU A 63 -1.20 5.27 8.67
CA LEU A 63 -1.40 5.93 9.96
C LEU A 63 -0.16 6.71 10.42
N GLY A 64 0.98 6.51 9.77
CA GLY A 64 2.25 7.16 10.08
C GLY A 64 3.12 7.31 8.84
N GLY A 65 4.28 7.95 9.01
CA GLY A 65 5.15 8.32 7.88
C GLY A 65 4.60 9.48 7.04
N HIS A 66 5.42 9.97 6.12
CA HIS A 66 4.99 11.04 5.23
C HIS A 66 4.29 10.41 4.02
N ALA A 67 3.00 10.67 3.88
CA ALA A 67 2.21 10.15 2.76
C ALA A 67 2.67 10.69 1.39
N ASP A 68 3.64 11.60 1.39
CA ASP A 68 4.26 12.22 0.23
C ASP A 68 5.69 11.75 -0.06
N GLU A 69 6.19 10.69 0.58
CA GLU A 69 7.49 10.07 0.19
C GLU A 69 7.46 9.44 -1.20
N PRO A 70 8.58 9.36 -1.95
CA PRO A 70 8.62 8.76 -3.29
C PRO A 70 8.06 7.33 -3.41
N GLU A 71 8.00 6.60 -2.29
CA GLU A 71 7.49 5.23 -2.17
C GLU A 71 6.47 5.13 -1.02
N PRO A 72 5.59 4.11 -1.03
CA PRO A 72 4.63 3.93 0.05
C PRO A 72 5.34 3.77 1.39
N PRO A 73 4.93 4.49 2.45
CA PRO A 73 5.63 4.43 3.72
C PRO A 73 5.49 3.04 4.36
N ALA A 74 6.64 2.45 4.73
CA ALA A 74 6.75 1.21 5.50
C ALA A 74 6.32 1.43 6.96
N THR A 75 5.01 1.56 7.16
CA THR A 75 4.38 1.88 8.45
C THR A 75 3.11 1.05 8.66
N VAL A 76 2.34 1.38 9.69
CA VAL A 76 1.00 0.83 9.90
C VAL A 76 0.01 1.52 8.97
N TRP A 77 -0.84 0.74 8.34
CA TRP A 77 -1.93 1.19 7.48
C TRP A 77 -3.26 0.70 8.02
N ARG A 78 -4.27 1.57 7.93
CA ARG A 78 -5.65 1.24 8.25
C ARG A 78 -6.39 0.96 6.96
N SER A 79 -6.95 -0.24 6.83
CA SER A 79 -7.85 -0.61 5.73
C SER A 79 -9.31 -0.60 6.19
N PHE A 80 -10.18 -0.03 5.37
CA PHE A 80 -11.63 0.06 5.58
C PHE A 80 -12.34 -1.10 4.87
N LYS A 81 -13.20 -1.82 5.59
CA LYS A 81 -13.98 -2.96 5.10
C LYS A 81 -15.40 -2.85 5.62
N ASN A 82 -16.28 -2.21 4.85
CA ASN A 82 -17.66 -1.93 5.24
C ASN A 82 -17.70 -1.25 6.62
N ASP A 83 -18.29 -1.92 7.61
CA ASP A 83 -18.45 -1.50 9.00
C ASP A 83 -17.19 -1.72 9.87
N ARG A 84 -16.12 -2.28 9.32
CA ARG A 84 -14.90 -2.65 10.06
C ARG A 84 -13.66 -1.94 9.52
N SER A 85 -12.65 -1.86 10.38
CA SER A 85 -11.30 -1.46 9.99
C SER A 85 -10.30 -2.49 10.49
N TYR A 86 -9.25 -2.72 9.71
CA TYR A 86 -8.15 -3.60 10.06
C TYR A 86 -6.83 -2.85 9.92
N LEU A 87 -5.88 -3.17 10.79
CA LEU A 87 -4.52 -2.64 10.75
C LEU A 87 -3.58 -3.63 10.07
N TYR A 88 -2.69 -3.10 9.23
CA TYR A 88 -1.68 -3.86 8.52
C TYR A 88 -0.33 -3.17 8.63
N ASP A 89 0.76 -3.91 8.77
CA ASP A 89 2.11 -3.38 8.52
C ASP A 89 2.41 -3.47 7.03
N LEU A 90 2.89 -2.38 6.42
CA LEU A 90 3.58 -2.45 5.13
C LEU A 90 5.03 -2.88 5.37
N ARG A 91 5.41 -4.02 4.79
CA ARG A 91 6.77 -4.56 4.89
C ARG A 91 7.38 -4.65 3.49
N THR A 92 8.50 -3.97 3.30
CA THR A 92 9.35 -4.15 2.12
C THR A 92 10.13 -5.46 2.26
N PRO A 93 10.54 -6.11 1.16
CA PRO A 93 11.54 -7.17 1.22
C PRO A 93 12.78 -6.65 1.94
N ASP A 94 13.40 -7.46 2.80
CA ASP A 94 14.70 -7.09 3.37
C ASP A 94 15.67 -6.81 2.22
N PRO A 95 16.39 -5.68 2.22
CA PRO A 95 17.55 -5.54 1.37
C PRO A 95 18.56 -6.58 1.87
N ALA A 96 18.60 -7.74 1.22
CA ALA A 96 19.45 -8.91 1.48
C ALA A 96 20.48 -8.73 2.62
N ALA A 97 20.26 -9.47 3.72
CA ALA A 97 21.31 -9.72 4.71
C ALA A 97 22.51 -10.45 4.09
#